data_AF-A0A218ZVR2-F1
#
_entry.id   AF-A0A218ZVR2-F1
#
_cell.length_a   1.000
_cell.length_b   1.000
_cell.length_c   1.000
_cell.angle_alpha   90.00
_cell.angle_beta   90.00
_cell.angle_gamma   90.00
#
_symmetry.space_group_name_H-M   'P 1'
#
loop_
_entity.id
_entity.type
_entity.pdbx_description
1 polymer ?
#
loop_
_entity_poly.entity_id
_entity_poly.type
_entity_poly.pdbx_seq_one_letter_code
_entity_poly.pdbx_strand_id
1 'polypeptide(L)'
;MKQDSFFFRNGILMARRLFLATFIVEMIIYLVISALPLSYPTLLAVIQGQQKAIDSQPFMPVLFSIFPHNLLIASLEIIPFIGQFFFIFSTVETSVVIAIEGTSVHTSGIFVFITLALFPHTWLELPSYAIATSASIYLIYIIARRRTLLREKIRKVLYLYFFVILELFTAGVFESAEIVMEQTLPSPNNIIYPLLLWIPAIPVIYLLIRIFRRINRDEYVTNPEPGFPELTPTP
;
A
#
# COMPACT_ATOMS: atom_id res chain seq x y z
N MET A 1 34.05 -2.69 -11.25
CA MET A 1 33.05 -1.72 -10.75
C MET A 1 31.66 -2.21 -11.13
N LYS A 2 30.72 -2.35 -10.19
CA LYS A 2 29.32 -2.61 -10.54
C LYS A 2 28.69 -1.28 -10.96
N GLN A 3 28.17 -1.21 -12.18
CA GLN A 3 27.55 -0.04 -12.74
C GLN A 3 26.27 0.30 -11.98
N ASP A 4 26.10 1.57 -11.62
CA ASP A 4 24.84 2.06 -11.05
C ASP A 4 23.72 1.93 -12.08
N SER A 5 22.52 1.59 -11.63
CA SER A 5 21.33 1.50 -12.48
C SER A 5 20.13 2.13 -11.79
N PHE A 6 18.96 2.12 -12.44
CA PHE A 6 17.74 2.61 -11.79
C PHE A 6 17.47 1.87 -10.48
N PHE A 7 17.65 0.56 -10.39
CA PHE A 7 17.35 -0.16 -9.14
C PHE A 7 18.54 -0.24 -8.18
N PHE A 8 19.77 -0.04 -8.65
CA PHE A 8 20.98 -0.29 -7.87
C PHE A 8 21.84 0.96 -7.68
N ARG A 9 22.32 1.17 -6.44
CA ARG A 9 23.44 2.08 -6.12
C ARG A 9 24.55 1.32 -5.45
N ASN A 10 25.79 1.48 -5.89
CA ASN A 10 26.94 0.79 -5.27
C ASN A 10 26.70 -0.74 -5.14
N GLY A 11 25.89 -1.31 -6.04
CA GLY A 11 25.44 -2.69 -5.98
C GLY A 11 24.59 -3.05 -4.75
N ILE A 12 23.77 -2.12 -4.25
CA ILE A 12 22.69 -2.31 -3.26
C ILE A 12 21.37 -1.90 -3.92
N LEU A 13 20.33 -2.72 -3.74
CA LEU A 13 18.99 -2.44 -4.25
C LEU A 13 18.36 -1.26 -3.48
N MET A 14 17.73 -0.31 -4.17
CA MET A 14 17.04 0.82 -3.53
C MET A 14 15.56 0.51 -3.28
N ALA A 15 15.16 0.43 -2.01
CA ALA A 15 13.79 0.11 -1.61
C ALA A 15 12.78 1.15 -2.10
N ARG A 16 13.15 2.44 -2.13
CA ARG A 16 12.27 3.50 -2.65
C ARG A 16 11.93 3.33 -4.12
N ARG A 17 12.93 3.00 -4.94
CA ARG A 17 12.76 2.88 -6.39
C ARG A 17 12.00 1.60 -6.75
N LEU A 18 12.19 0.56 -5.94
CA LEU A 18 11.42 -0.66 -6.00
C LEU A 18 9.95 -0.41 -5.64
N PHE A 19 9.68 0.33 -4.56
CA PHE A 19 8.34 0.80 -4.21
C PHE A 19 7.63 1.47 -5.38
N LEU A 20 8.27 2.45 -6.02
CA LEU A 20 7.66 3.13 -7.17
C LEU A 20 7.34 2.17 -8.32
N ALA A 21 8.24 1.22 -8.61
CA ALA A 21 8.01 0.24 -9.65
C ALA A 21 6.87 -0.73 -9.29
N THR A 22 6.82 -1.23 -8.06
CA THR A 22 5.76 -2.11 -7.57
C THR A 22 4.41 -1.40 -7.56
N PHE A 23 4.35 -0.15 -7.12
CA PHE A 23 3.14 0.67 -7.15
C PHE A 23 2.63 0.90 -8.58
N ILE A 24 3.52 1.16 -9.54
CA ILE A 24 3.12 1.28 -10.96
C ILE A 24 2.57 -0.06 -11.48
N VAL A 25 3.21 -1.18 -11.15
CA VAL A 25 2.73 -2.52 -11.55
C VAL A 25 1.36 -2.81 -10.96
N GLU A 26 1.15 -2.52 -9.68
CA GLU A 26 -0.13 -2.63 -8.98
C GLU A 26 -1.22 -1.84 -9.70
N MET A 27 -0.98 -0.55 -9.99
CA MET A 27 -1.92 0.31 -10.71
C MET A 27 -2.26 -0.22 -12.11
N ILE A 28 -1.28 -0.80 -12.82
CA ILE A 28 -1.52 -1.42 -14.13
C ILE A 28 -2.45 -2.64 -13.98
N ILE A 29 -2.23 -3.49 -12.98
CA ILE A 29 -3.09 -4.66 -12.75
C ILE A 29 -4.52 -4.20 -12.45
N TYR A 30 -4.69 -3.20 -11.56
CA TYR A 30 -6.00 -2.61 -11.27
C TYR A 30 -6.71 -2.13 -12.54
N LEU A 31 -6.04 -1.32 -13.37
CA LEU A 31 -6.64 -0.78 -14.59
C LEU A 31 -6.95 -1.86 -15.63
N VAL A 32 -6.08 -2.85 -15.82
CA VAL A 32 -6.25 -3.88 -16.84
C VAL A 32 -7.36 -4.87 -16.46
N ILE A 33 -7.36 -5.35 -15.22
CA ILE A 33 -8.33 -6.37 -14.78
C ILE A 33 -9.71 -5.74 -14.53
N SER A 34 -9.78 -4.53 -13.95
CA SER A 34 -11.07 -3.82 -13.76
C SER A 34 -11.77 -3.43 -15.07
N ALA A 35 -11.03 -3.38 -16.18
CA ALA A 35 -11.59 -3.12 -17.51
C ALA A 35 -12.42 -4.28 -18.07
N LEU A 36 -12.24 -5.49 -17.52
CA LEU A 36 -12.89 -6.69 -18.03
C LEU A 36 -14.38 -6.70 -17.64
N PRO A 37 -15.31 -7.01 -18.56
CA PRO A 37 -16.74 -7.10 -18.26
C PRO A 37 -17.07 -8.44 -17.56
N LEU A 38 -16.64 -8.60 -16.32
CA LEU A 38 -16.81 -9.83 -15.54
C LEU A 38 -18.19 -9.87 -14.88
N SER A 39 -18.91 -10.98 -15.03
CA SER A 39 -20.20 -11.20 -14.38
C SER A 39 -20.23 -12.55 -13.67
N TYR A 40 -20.23 -12.50 -12.33
CA TYR A 40 -20.28 -13.68 -11.46
C TYR A 40 -21.37 -13.48 -10.39
N PRO A 41 -22.64 -13.80 -10.69
CA PRO A 41 -23.78 -13.49 -9.81
C PRO A 41 -23.64 -14.04 -8.39
N THR A 42 -23.10 -15.25 -8.23
CA THR A 42 -22.86 -15.86 -6.92
C THR A 42 -21.85 -15.07 -6.09
N LEU A 43 -20.76 -14.62 -6.70
CA LEU A 43 -19.73 -13.84 -6.03
C LEU A 43 -20.23 -12.43 -5.71
N LEU A 44 -20.96 -11.81 -6.64
CA LEU A 44 -21.62 -10.52 -6.40
C LEU A 44 -22.56 -10.56 -5.18
N ALA A 45 -23.33 -11.63 -5.02
CA ALA A 45 -24.21 -11.79 -3.86
C ALA A 45 -23.43 -11.89 -2.54
N VAL A 46 -22.25 -12.53 -2.54
CA VAL A 46 -21.36 -12.59 -1.37
C VAL A 46 -20.79 -11.20 -1.05
N ILE A 47 -20.26 -10.50 -2.06
CA ILE A 47 -19.71 -9.14 -1.93
C ILE A 47 -20.78 -8.19 -1.36
N GLN A 48 -21.97 -8.15 -1.97
CA GLN A 48 -23.07 -7.31 -1.49
C GLN A 48 -23.56 -7.69 -0.09
N GLY A 49 -23.50 -8.97 0.27
CA GLY A 49 -23.81 -9.44 1.62
C GLY A 49 -22.80 -8.93 2.65
N GLN A 50 -21.51 -8.98 2.33
CA GLN A 50 -20.44 -8.44 3.17
C GLN A 50 -20.52 -6.92 3.28
N GLN A 51 -20.70 -6.21 2.16
CA GLN A 51 -20.82 -4.75 2.13
C GLN A 51 -21.98 -4.27 3.02
N LYS A 52 -23.17 -4.87 2.88
CA LYS A 52 -24.33 -4.52 3.75
C LYS A 52 -24.08 -4.78 5.23
N ALA A 53 -23.31 -5.83 5.55
CA ALA A 53 -22.96 -6.13 6.93
C ALA A 53 -21.99 -5.09 7.53
N ILE A 54 -21.16 -4.46 6.70
CA ILE A 54 -20.24 -3.37 7.09
C ILE A 54 -21.00 -2.03 7.12
N ASP A 55 -21.82 -1.76 6.11
CA ASP A 55 -22.60 -0.52 5.95
C ASP A 55 -23.65 -0.27 7.04
N SER A 56 -23.91 -1.26 7.89
CA SER A 56 -24.85 -1.14 9.01
C SER A 56 -24.16 -0.94 10.36
N GLN A 57 -22.83 -0.92 10.37
CA GLN A 57 -22.04 -0.86 11.58
C GLN A 57 -21.58 0.56 11.93
N PRO A 58 -21.43 0.88 13.23
CA PRO A 58 -20.80 2.13 13.64
C PRO A 58 -19.30 2.12 13.32
N PHE A 59 -18.67 3.30 13.41
CA PHE A 59 -17.27 3.52 13.03
C PHE A 59 -16.26 2.48 13.56
N MET A 60 -16.28 2.16 14.87
CA MET A 60 -15.26 1.29 15.47
C MET A 60 -15.32 -0.16 14.93
N PRO A 61 -16.50 -0.82 14.85
CA PRO A 61 -16.62 -2.12 14.20
C PRO A 61 -16.23 -2.13 12.70
N VAL A 62 -16.53 -1.06 11.95
CA VAL A 62 -16.09 -0.92 10.54
C VAL A 62 -14.55 -0.92 10.48
N LEU A 63 -13.91 -0.09 11.31
CA LEU A 63 -12.45 -0.02 11.39
C LEU A 63 -11.82 -1.37 11.71
N PHE A 64 -12.36 -2.10 12.69
CA PHE A 64 -11.85 -3.42 13.08
C PHE A 64 -12.23 -4.55 12.11
N SER A 65 -13.11 -4.30 11.15
CA SER A 65 -13.37 -5.24 10.06
C SER A 65 -12.38 -5.04 8.91
N ILE A 66 -12.04 -3.79 8.61
CA ILE A 66 -11.18 -3.41 7.47
C ILE A 66 -9.69 -3.53 7.81
N PHE A 67 -9.23 -2.84 8.86
CA PHE A 67 -7.79 -2.73 9.15
C PHE A 67 -7.11 -4.09 9.36
N PRO A 68 -7.64 -5.03 10.16
CA PRO A 68 -7.01 -6.33 10.34
C PRO A 68 -6.96 -7.18 9.07
N HIS A 69 -7.95 -7.04 8.18
CA HIS A 69 -7.96 -7.73 6.90
C HIS A 69 -6.82 -7.20 6.01
N ASN A 70 -6.74 -5.88 5.82
CA ASN A 70 -5.69 -5.26 5.02
C ASN A 70 -4.29 -5.51 5.60
N LEU A 71 -4.17 -5.47 6.93
CA LEU A 71 -2.92 -5.80 7.61
C LEU A 71 -2.53 -7.28 7.42
N LEU A 72 -3.48 -8.21 7.43
CA LEU A 72 -3.20 -9.62 7.16
C LEU A 72 -2.62 -9.80 5.74
N ILE A 73 -3.26 -9.20 4.74
CA ILE A 73 -2.79 -9.25 3.34
C ILE A 73 -1.38 -8.67 3.22
N ALA A 74 -1.15 -7.44 3.73
CA ALA A 74 0.17 -6.82 3.69
C ALA A 74 1.25 -7.61 4.47
N SER A 75 0.85 -8.28 5.55
CA SER A 75 1.74 -9.17 6.32
C SER A 75 2.10 -10.44 5.57
N LEU A 76 1.26 -10.93 4.65
CA LEU A 76 1.62 -12.02 3.75
C LEU A 76 2.55 -11.51 2.64
N GLU A 77 2.29 -10.31 2.11
CA GLU A 77 3.09 -9.67 1.05
C GLU A 77 4.52 -9.33 1.47
N ILE A 78 4.77 -9.09 2.76
CA ILE A 78 6.14 -8.82 3.24
C ILE A 78 6.99 -10.09 3.36
N ILE A 79 6.39 -11.29 3.36
CA ILE A 79 7.12 -12.55 3.51
C ILE A 79 7.95 -12.79 2.24
N PRO A 80 9.27 -13.07 2.33
CA PRO A 80 10.08 -13.42 1.17
C PRO A 80 9.49 -14.58 0.35
N PHE A 81 9.48 -14.45 -0.98
CA PHE A 81 8.98 -15.41 -1.98
C PHE A 81 7.46 -15.60 -1.97
N ILE A 82 6.87 -15.82 -0.79
CA ILE A 82 5.42 -15.97 -0.61
C ILE A 82 4.72 -14.64 -0.95
N GLY A 83 5.31 -13.53 -0.55
CA GLY A 83 4.71 -12.22 -0.67
C GLY A 83 4.49 -11.75 -2.10
N GLN A 84 5.36 -12.11 -3.04
CA GLN A 84 5.17 -11.76 -4.45
C GLN A 84 3.97 -12.49 -5.06
N PHE A 85 3.73 -13.73 -4.63
CA PHE A 85 2.55 -14.49 -5.04
C PHE A 85 1.29 -13.84 -4.47
N PHE A 86 1.29 -13.54 -3.16
CA PHE A 86 0.14 -12.91 -2.51
C PHE A 86 -0.16 -11.52 -3.06
N PHE A 87 0.86 -10.70 -3.37
CA PHE A 87 0.67 -9.39 -4.00
C PHE A 87 -0.07 -9.47 -5.34
N ILE A 88 0.33 -10.41 -6.22
CA ILE A 88 -0.37 -10.58 -7.50
C ILE A 88 -1.79 -11.10 -7.24
N PHE A 89 -1.93 -12.08 -6.34
CA PHE A 89 -3.22 -12.69 -6.03
C PHE A 89 -4.22 -11.67 -5.44
N SER A 90 -3.83 -10.92 -4.41
CA SER A 90 -4.65 -9.89 -3.75
C SER A 90 -5.03 -8.79 -4.73
N THR A 91 -4.05 -8.24 -5.47
CA THR A 91 -4.31 -7.19 -6.45
C THR A 91 -5.29 -7.66 -7.53
N VAL A 92 -5.14 -8.89 -8.04
CA VAL A 92 -6.08 -9.46 -9.03
C VAL A 92 -7.45 -9.67 -8.42
N GLU A 93 -7.56 -10.22 -7.21
CA GLU A 93 -8.85 -10.43 -6.54
C GLU A 93 -9.61 -9.11 -6.37
N THR A 94 -8.98 -8.09 -5.80
CA THR A 94 -9.59 -6.77 -5.62
C THR A 94 -10.01 -6.16 -6.96
N SER A 95 -9.17 -6.30 -8.00
CA SER A 95 -9.52 -5.81 -9.34
C SER A 95 -10.70 -6.56 -9.96
N VAL A 96 -10.86 -7.85 -9.68
CA VAL A 96 -12.01 -8.66 -10.10
C VAL A 96 -13.27 -8.23 -9.37
N VAL A 97 -13.20 -7.95 -8.07
CA VAL A 97 -14.33 -7.39 -7.30
C VAL A 97 -14.80 -6.09 -7.94
N ILE A 98 -13.89 -5.15 -8.22
CA ILE A 98 -14.18 -3.88 -8.90
C ILE A 98 -14.83 -4.10 -10.29
N ALA A 99 -14.31 -5.06 -11.08
CA ALA A 99 -14.87 -5.40 -12.39
C ALA A 99 -16.32 -5.91 -12.31
N ILE A 100 -16.59 -6.78 -11.32
CA ILE A 100 -17.93 -7.37 -11.07
C ILE A 100 -18.90 -6.27 -10.63
N GLU A 101 -18.49 -5.41 -9.70
CA GLU A 101 -19.32 -4.29 -9.24
C GLU A 101 -19.67 -3.35 -10.38
N GLY A 102 -18.68 -2.94 -11.19
CA GLY A 102 -18.92 -2.09 -12.36
C GLY A 102 -19.93 -2.72 -13.32
N THR A 103 -19.72 -3.98 -13.68
CA THR A 103 -20.62 -4.71 -14.57
C THR A 103 -22.05 -4.81 -14.01
N SER A 104 -22.19 -4.97 -12.69
CA SER A 104 -23.49 -5.10 -12.02
C SER A 104 -24.37 -3.84 -12.10
N VAL A 105 -23.75 -2.66 -12.20
CA VAL A 105 -24.44 -1.36 -12.34
C VAL A 105 -24.33 -0.80 -13.76
N HIS A 106 -24.02 -1.66 -14.75
CA HIS A 106 -23.87 -1.30 -16.16
C HIS A 106 -22.84 -0.18 -16.42
N THR A 107 -21.75 -0.16 -15.64
CA THR A 107 -20.60 0.73 -15.84
C THR A 107 -19.31 -0.08 -16.04
N SER A 108 -18.21 0.61 -16.36
CA SER A 108 -16.89 -0.02 -16.41
C SER A 108 -16.29 -0.14 -15.00
N GLY A 109 -15.63 -1.25 -14.68
CA GLY A 109 -14.86 -1.35 -13.44
C GLY A 109 -13.74 -0.31 -13.34
N ILE A 110 -13.20 0.18 -14.47
CA ILE A 110 -12.26 1.32 -14.46
C ILE A 110 -12.93 2.57 -13.86
N PHE A 111 -14.21 2.81 -14.19
CA PHE A 111 -14.94 3.95 -13.64
C PHE A 111 -15.15 3.81 -12.13
N VAL A 112 -15.43 2.59 -11.65
CA VAL A 112 -15.53 2.28 -10.22
C VAL A 112 -14.18 2.51 -9.53
N PHE A 113 -13.09 1.98 -10.08
CA PHE A 113 -11.74 2.19 -9.56
C PHE A 113 -11.36 3.67 -9.49
N ILE A 114 -11.63 4.45 -10.53
CA ILE A 114 -11.36 5.90 -10.54
C ILE A 114 -12.16 6.60 -9.44
N THR A 115 -13.41 6.20 -9.23
CA THR A 115 -14.28 6.76 -8.18
C THR A 115 -13.72 6.42 -6.79
N LEU A 116 -13.28 5.18 -6.57
CA LEU A 116 -12.60 4.79 -5.33
C LEU A 116 -11.31 5.60 -5.12
N ALA A 117 -10.50 5.77 -6.18
CA ALA A 117 -9.29 6.56 -6.16
C ALA A 117 -9.52 8.07 -5.94
N LEU A 118 -10.76 8.57 -5.90
CA LEU A 118 -11.04 9.93 -5.44
C LEU A 118 -11.00 10.04 -3.91
N PHE A 119 -11.06 8.94 -3.17
CA PHE A 119 -11.09 8.94 -1.71
C PHE A 119 -9.69 8.79 -1.11
N PRO A 120 -9.44 9.43 0.06
CA PRO A 120 -8.12 9.40 0.68
C PRO A 120 -7.68 8.02 1.15
N HIS A 121 -8.58 7.11 1.55
CA HIS A 121 -8.18 5.76 1.97
C HIS A 121 -7.37 5.02 0.89
N THR A 122 -7.77 5.13 -0.39
CA THR A 122 -7.09 4.44 -1.51
C THR A 122 -5.62 4.88 -1.65
N TRP A 123 -5.34 6.17 -1.42
CA TRP A 123 -3.98 6.74 -1.51
C TRP A 123 -3.12 6.46 -0.28
N LEU A 124 -3.68 5.84 0.76
CA LEU A 124 -2.96 5.34 1.92
C LEU A 124 -2.78 3.82 1.83
N GLU A 125 -3.84 3.12 1.41
CA GLU A 125 -3.85 1.67 1.34
C GLU A 125 -2.95 1.12 0.22
N LEU A 126 -3.13 1.57 -1.03
CA LEU A 126 -2.37 1.01 -2.16
C LEU A 126 -0.85 1.17 -1.98
N PRO A 127 -0.32 2.35 -1.56
CA PRO A 127 1.10 2.46 -1.27
C PRO A 127 1.60 1.49 -0.18
N SER A 128 0.75 1.11 0.78
CA SER A 128 1.11 0.18 1.85
C SER A 128 1.46 -1.21 1.30
N TYR A 129 0.65 -1.75 0.38
CA TYR A 129 0.91 -3.04 -0.28
C TYR A 129 2.17 -2.98 -1.15
N ALA A 130 2.33 -1.90 -1.93
CA ALA A 130 3.54 -1.69 -2.72
C ALA A 130 4.81 -1.61 -1.84
N ILE A 131 4.75 -0.98 -0.66
CA ILE A 131 5.86 -0.93 0.30
C ILE A 131 6.13 -2.30 0.91
N ALA A 132 5.10 -3.04 1.34
CA ALA A 132 5.24 -4.39 1.89
C ALA A 132 5.93 -5.34 0.90
N THR A 133 5.44 -5.38 -0.33
CA THR A 133 6.00 -6.19 -1.42
C THR A 133 7.43 -5.76 -1.77
N SER A 134 7.71 -4.46 -1.78
CA SER A 134 9.07 -3.95 -2.02
C SER A 134 10.04 -4.32 -0.90
N ALA A 135 9.59 -4.28 0.36
CA ALA A 135 10.37 -4.72 1.50
C ALA A 135 10.68 -6.23 1.41
N SER A 136 9.72 -7.04 0.95
CA SER A 136 9.91 -8.47 0.67
C SER A 136 10.97 -8.71 -0.40
N ILE A 137 10.86 -8.07 -1.57
CA ILE A 137 11.84 -8.20 -2.66
C ILE A 137 13.23 -7.70 -2.22
N TYR A 138 13.29 -6.60 -1.47
CA TYR A 138 14.53 -6.09 -0.88
C TYR A 138 15.18 -7.10 0.06
N LEU A 139 14.38 -7.75 0.91
CA LEU A 139 14.86 -8.79 1.82
C LEU A 139 15.35 -10.04 1.07
N ILE A 140 14.63 -10.49 0.03
CA ILE A 140 15.07 -11.58 -0.86
C ILE A 140 16.45 -11.26 -1.46
N TYR A 141 16.62 -10.04 -1.97
CA TYR A 141 17.91 -9.61 -2.53
C TYR A 141 19.05 -9.69 -1.51
N ILE A 142 18.82 -9.23 -0.28
CA ILE A 142 19.83 -9.30 0.78
C ILE A 142 20.16 -10.74 1.15
N ILE A 143 19.14 -11.59 1.34
CA ILE A 143 19.32 -13.01 1.68
C ILE A 143 20.06 -13.77 0.57
N ALA A 144 19.79 -13.45 -0.70
CA ALA A 144 20.37 -14.16 -1.84
C ALA A 144 21.79 -13.66 -2.19
N ARG A 145 22.04 -12.35 -2.12
CA ARG A 145 23.27 -11.75 -2.69
C ARG A 145 24.15 -10.99 -1.71
N ARG A 146 23.66 -10.66 -0.50
CA ARG A 146 24.36 -9.80 0.47
C ARG A 146 24.14 -10.26 1.92
N ARG A 147 24.22 -11.57 2.19
CA ARG A 147 23.95 -12.16 3.51
C ARG A 147 24.72 -11.50 4.66
N THR A 148 25.94 -11.02 4.40
CA THR A 148 26.76 -10.29 5.40
C THR A 148 26.12 -8.99 5.87
N LEU A 149 25.28 -8.35 5.05
CA LEU A 149 24.56 -7.11 5.37
C LEU A 149 23.18 -7.36 6.00
N LEU A 150 22.76 -8.62 6.16
CA LEU A 150 21.42 -8.96 6.65
C LEU A 150 21.15 -8.35 8.04
N ARG A 151 22.12 -8.46 8.96
CA ARG A 151 21.99 -7.94 10.33
C ARG A 151 21.80 -6.42 10.36
N GLU A 152 22.45 -5.71 9.45
CA GLU A 152 22.36 -4.25 9.36
C GLU A 152 21.06 -3.80 8.69
N LYS A 153 20.63 -4.51 7.64
CA LYS A 153 19.51 -4.10 6.80
C LYS A 153 18.16 -4.66 7.23
N ILE A 154 18.11 -5.68 8.09
CA ILE A 154 16.83 -6.20 8.62
C ILE A 154 16.07 -5.14 9.43
N ARG A 155 16.79 -4.24 10.13
CA ARG A 155 16.17 -3.11 10.85
C ARG A 155 15.35 -2.22 9.91
N LYS A 156 15.83 -1.99 8.69
CA LYS A 156 15.12 -1.21 7.67
C LYS A 156 13.83 -1.91 7.25
N VAL A 157 13.88 -3.23 7.02
CA VAL A 157 12.68 -4.03 6.69
C VAL A 157 11.65 -3.97 7.81
N LEU A 158 12.08 -4.09 9.08
CA LEU A 158 11.19 -3.94 10.24
C LEU A 158 10.56 -2.54 10.32
N TYR A 159 11.35 -1.49 10.09
CA TYR A 159 10.80 -0.12 10.06
C TYR A 159 9.80 0.08 8.92
N LEU A 160 10.04 -0.52 7.74
CA LEU A 160 9.07 -0.50 6.65
C LEU A 160 7.79 -1.26 7.02
N TYR A 161 7.89 -2.39 7.72
CA TYR A 161 6.70 -3.12 8.19
C TYR A 161 5.89 -2.32 9.22
N PHE A 162 6.54 -1.72 10.21
CA PHE A 162 5.85 -0.84 11.17
C PHE A 162 5.24 0.39 10.50
N PHE A 163 5.87 0.90 9.43
CA PHE A 163 5.31 1.96 8.61
C PHE A 163 4.04 1.49 7.88
N VAL A 164 4.05 0.30 7.29
CA VAL A 164 2.86 -0.32 6.67
C VAL A 164 1.72 -0.49 7.67
N ILE A 165 2.00 -0.95 8.90
CA ILE A 165 0.99 -1.04 9.97
C ILE A 165 0.37 0.34 10.24
N LEU A 166 1.20 1.37 10.37
CA LEU A 166 0.74 2.74 10.62
C LEU A 166 -0.10 3.28 9.46
N GLU A 167 0.34 3.06 8.23
CA GLU A 167 -0.31 3.53 7.02
C GLU A 167 -1.66 2.84 6.81
N LEU A 168 -1.74 1.51 6.98
CA LEU A 168 -3.00 0.75 6.91
C LEU A 168 -3.97 1.08 8.03
N PHE A 169 -3.49 1.31 9.25
CA PHE A 169 -4.37 1.77 10.34
C PHE A 169 -4.97 3.13 9.99
N THR A 170 -4.16 4.02 9.43
CA THR A 170 -4.61 5.34 8.97
C THR A 170 -5.61 5.20 7.82
N ALA A 171 -5.33 4.35 6.82
CA ALA A 171 -6.24 4.06 5.71
C ALA A 171 -7.59 3.56 6.23
N GLY A 172 -7.59 2.59 7.14
CA GLY A 172 -8.82 2.05 7.74
C GLY A 172 -9.62 3.11 8.52
N VAL A 173 -8.95 4.07 9.19
CA VAL A 173 -9.63 5.20 9.84
C VAL A 173 -10.34 6.09 8.81
N PHE A 174 -9.69 6.39 7.69
CA PHE A 174 -10.30 7.17 6.62
C PHE A 174 -11.45 6.41 5.95
N GLU A 175 -11.26 5.16 5.56
CA GLU A 175 -12.29 4.34 4.93
C GLU A 175 -13.52 4.16 5.84
N SER A 176 -13.29 3.91 7.13
CA SER A 176 -14.39 3.80 8.11
C SER A 176 -15.15 5.11 8.27
N ALA A 177 -14.46 6.25 8.21
CA ALA A 177 -15.10 7.56 8.25
C ALA A 177 -15.90 7.81 6.97
N GLU A 178 -15.35 7.49 5.80
CA GLU A 178 -16.01 7.61 4.50
C GLU A 178 -17.31 6.82 4.46
N ILE A 179 -17.26 5.53 4.83
CA ILE A 179 -18.41 4.62 4.89
C ILE A 179 -19.49 5.16 5.86
N VAL A 180 -19.12 5.56 7.07
CA VAL A 180 -20.08 6.06 8.07
C VAL A 180 -20.68 7.41 7.65
N MET A 181 -19.90 8.27 6.99
CA MET A 181 -20.39 9.56 6.47
C MET A 181 -21.40 9.38 5.34
N GLU A 182 -21.19 8.39 4.47
CA GLU A 182 -22.15 8.01 3.43
C GLU A 182 -23.48 7.52 4.05
N GLN A 183 -23.42 6.71 5.12
CA GLN A 183 -24.61 6.21 5.83
C GLN A 183 -25.40 7.30 6.56
N THR A 184 -24.71 8.22 7.24
CA THR A 184 -25.33 9.18 8.18
C THR A 184 -26.04 10.33 7.46
N LEU A 185 -25.60 10.62 6.23
CA LEU A 185 -26.14 11.70 5.41
C LEU A 185 -26.62 11.13 4.05
N PRO A 186 -27.62 10.23 4.03
CA PRO A 186 -28.04 9.57 2.81
C PRO A 186 -28.76 10.58 1.91
N SER A 187 -27.99 11.19 1.01
CA SER A 187 -28.49 11.96 -0.12
C SER A 187 -27.88 11.35 -1.38
N PRO A 188 -28.66 11.13 -2.44
CA PRO A 188 -28.16 10.54 -3.69
C PRO A 188 -27.03 11.36 -4.36
N ASN A 189 -26.72 12.56 -3.85
CA ASN A 189 -25.64 13.43 -4.31
C ASN A 189 -24.50 13.58 -3.29
N ASN A 190 -24.43 12.75 -2.25
CA ASN A 190 -23.49 12.94 -1.14
C ASN A 190 -22.08 12.37 -1.36
N ILE A 191 -21.50 12.64 -2.53
CA ILE A 191 -20.07 12.38 -2.77
C ILE A 191 -19.21 13.45 -2.08
N ILE A 192 -19.79 14.63 -1.83
CA ILE A 192 -19.05 15.80 -1.33
C ILE A 192 -18.51 15.56 0.09
N TYR A 193 -19.30 14.96 0.99
CA TYR A 193 -18.91 14.88 2.39
C TYR A 193 -17.74 13.92 2.63
N PRO A 194 -17.72 12.68 2.10
CA PRO A 194 -16.55 11.83 2.24
C PRO A 194 -15.31 12.45 1.55
N LEU A 195 -15.48 13.22 0.46
CA LEU A 195 -14.37 13.97 -0.15
C LEU A 195 -13.79 15.10 0.75
N LEU A 196 -14.55 15.62 1.73
CA LEU A 196 -14.00 16.59 2.70
C LEU A 196 -12.91 15.98 3.59
N LEU A 197 -12.84 14.64 3.68
CA LEU A 197 -11.78 13.96 4.41
C LEU A 197 -10.39 14.17 3.81
N TRP A 198 -10.28 14.70 2.59
CA TRP A 198 -9.00 15.19 2.06
C TRP A 198 -8.38 16.29 2.93
N ILE A 199 -9.19 17.13 3.59
CA ILE A 199 -8.70 18.22 4.47
C ILE A 199 -7.79 17.64 5.57
N PRO A 200 -8.25 16.66 6.39
CA PRO A 200 -7.36 15.98 7.33
C PRO A 200 -6.40 14.98 6.68
N ALA A 201 -6.70 14.39 5.52
CA ALA A 201 -5.80 13.41 4.88
C ALA A 201 -4.49 14.02 4.37
N ILE A 202 -4.53 15.22 3.76
CA ILE A 202 -3.33 15.88 3.21
C ILE A 202 -2.19 16.03 4.24
N PRO A 203 -2.40 16.61 5.44
CA PRO A 203 -1.32 16.72 6.43
C PRO A 203 -0.84 15.36 6.94
N VAL A 204 -1.73 14.36 7.01
CA VAL A 204 -1.39 12.98 7.41
C VAL A 204 -0.51 12.31 6.35
N ILE A 205 -0.91 12.34 5.08
CA ILE A 205 -0.13 11.84 3.93
C ILE A 205 1.23 12.53 3.89
N TYR A 206 1.27 13.86 4.08
CA TYR A 206 2.54 14.59 4.16
C TYR A 206 3.46 14.06 5.27
N LEU A 207 2.91 13.83 6.47
CA LEU A 207 3.67 13.27 7.60
C LEU A 207 4.18 11.86 7.29
N LEU A 208 3.33 11.00 6.70
CA LEU A 208 3.70 9.64 6.30
C LEU A 208 4.82 9.65 5.25
N ILE A 209 4.74 10.52 4.24
CA ILE A 209 5.82 10.72 3.26
C ILE A 209 7.11 11.13 3.98
N ARG A 210 7.05 12.04 4.96
CA ARG A 210 8.24 12.46 5.73
C ARG A 210 8.85 11.30 6.52
N ILE A 211 8.03 10.46 7.14
CA ILE A 211 8.47 9.26 7.87
C ILE A 211 9.11 8.26 6.90
N PHE A 212 8.46 7.95 5.78
CA PHE A 212 8.99 7.05 4.76
C PHE A 212 10.35 7.51 4.21
N ARG A 213 10.50 8.81 3.94
CA ARG A 213 11.77 9.41 3.51
C ARG A 213 12.84 9.30 4.60
N ARG A 214 12.47 9.39 5.87
CA ARG A 214 13.40 9.22 7.00
C ARG A 214 13.88 7.79 7.13
N ILE A 215 13.00 6.79 6.93
CA ILE A 215 13.37 5.36 6.93
C ILE A 215 14.35 5.07 5.78
N ASN A 216 14.13 5.67 4.61
CA ASN A 216 14.96 5.49 3.41
C ASN A 216 16.07 6.55 3.26
N ARG A 217 16.49 7.22 4.34
CA ARG A 217 17.48 8.33 4.28
C ARG A 217 18.79 7.90 3.61
N ASP A 218 19.20 6.65 3.80
CA ASP A 218 20.41 6.07 3.19
C ASP A 218 20.39 6.11 1.65
N GLU A 219 19.22 6.23 1.04
CA GLU A 219 19.03 6.30 -0.42
C GLU A 219 18.98 7.74 -0.96
N TYR A 220 18.95 8.76 -0.10
CA TYR A 220 18.93 10.18 -0.50
C TYR A 220 20.28 10.87 -0.42
N VAL A 221 21.18 10.39 0.44
CA VAL A 221 22.49 11.02 0.62
C VAL A 221 23.35 10.73 -0.60
N THR A 222 23.71 11.77 -1.35
CA THR A 222 24.43 11.65 -2.62
C THR A 222 25.92 11.35 -2.47
N ASN A 223 26.52 11.52 -1.28
CA ASN A 223 27.90 11.12 -0.99
C ASN A 223 27.98 10.53 0.43
N PRO A 224 28.61 9.36 0.67
CA PRO A 224 29.10 9.10 2.01
C PRO A 224 30.07 10.23 2.35
N GLU A 225 29.86 10.93 3.46
CA GLU A 225 30.91 11.82 3.95
C GLU A 225 32.19 10.97 4.08
N PRO A 226 33.35 11.47 3.61
CA PRO A 226 34.61 10.80 3.87
C PRO A 226 34.71 10.61 5.38
N GLY A 227 34.97 9.37 5.80
CA GLY A 227 34.93 8.96 7.19
C GLY A 227 35.63 9.97 8.09
N PHE A 228 35.03 10.26 9.24
CA PHE A 228 35.74 10.94 10.31
C PHE A 228 37.05 10.17 10.53
N PRO A 229 38.22 10.82 10.42
CA PRO A 229 39.46 10.17 10.77
C PRO A 229 39.34 9.70 12.21
N GLU A 230 39.50 8.40 12.40
CA GLU A 230 39.70 7.79 13.70
C GLU A 230 40.87 8.55 14.33
N LEU A 231 40.62 9.29 15.40
CA LEU A 231 41.65 9.96 16.17
C LEU A 231 42.52 8.85 16.75
N THR A 232 43.61 8.52 16.03
CA THR A 232 44.69 7.73 16.58
C THR A 232 45.14 8.42 17.87
N PRO A 233 45.09 7.76 19.04
CA PRO A 233 45.68 8.33 20.23
C PRO A 233 47.18 8.47 19.96
N THR A 234 47.69 9.70 19.99
CA THR A 234 49.13 9.95 19.99
C THR A 234 49.76 9.36 21.25
N PRO A 235 51.00 8.86 21.15
CA PRO A 235 51.68 8.09 22.20
C PRO A 235 51.89 8.85 23.51
#